data_AF-A0A3D6BX22-F1
#
_entry.id   AF-A0A3D6BX22-F1
#
_cell.length_a   1.000
_cell.length_b   1.000
_cell.length_c   1.000
_cell.angle_alpha   90.00
_cell.angle_beta   90.00
_cell.angle_gamma   90.00
#
_symmetry.space_group_name_H-M   'P 1'
#
loop_
_entity.id
_entity.type
_entity.pdbx_description
1 polymer ?
#
loop_
_entity_poly.entity_id
_entity_poly.type
_entity_poly.pdbx_seq_one_letter_code
_entity_poly.pdbx_strand_id
1 'polypeptide(L)' 'MFYSPLRYPGGKNKLSAFIAKICIDNNINGHYVEPYSGGASVALFLLLEGFVERITINDRDRSI' A
#
# COMPACT_ATOMS: atom_id res chain seq x y z
N MET A 1 6.96 -1.82 10.68
CA MET A 1 5.93 -2.80 11.10
C MET A 1 5.49 -3.60 9.87
N PHE A 2 4.96 -4.81 10.03
CA PHE A 2 4.38 -5.58 8.91
C PHE A 2 2.86 -5.34 8.92
N TYR A 3 2.35 -4.61 7.92
CA TYR A 3 0.94 -4.22 7.86
C TYR A 3 0.05 -5.19 7.09
N SER A 4 0.64 -6.01 6.20
CA SER A 4 -0.12 -7.04 5.50
C SER A 4 -0.41 -8.22 6.42
N PRO A 5 -1.68 -8.65 6.54
CA PRO A 5 -2.03 -9.88 7.25
C PRO A 5 -1.65 -11.15 6.46
N LEU A 6 -1.35 -11.04 5.15
CA LEU A 6 -1.07 -12.16 4.27
C LEU A 6 0.42 -12.23 3.94
N ARG A 7 1.02 -13.42 4.10
CA ARG A 7 2.35 -13.69 3.53
C ARG A 7 2.19 -13.93 2.04
N TYR A 8 2.47 -12.89 1.25
CA TYR A 8 2.50 -12.98 -0.21
C TYR A 8 3.92 -12.83 -0.75
N PRO A 9 4.37 -13.67 -1.71
CA PRO A 9 5.69 -13.53 -2.35
C PRO A 9 5.85 -12.15 -2.99
N GLY A 10 7.07 -11.59 -2.95
CA GLY A 10 7.36 -10.27 -3.53
C GLY A 10 6.94 -9.07 -2.67
N GLY A 11 6.86 -9.26 -1.34
CA GLY A 11 6.44 -8.22 -0.39
C GLY A 11 7.14 -6.88 -0.59
N LYS A 12 6.37 -5.87 -1.01
CA LYS A 12 6.83 -4.52 -1.37
C LYS A 12 7.07 -3.61 -0.14
N ASN A 13 7.26 -4.17 1.07
CA ASN A 13 7.36 -3.39 2.31
C ASN A 13 8.49 -2.35 2.29
N LYS A 14 9.60 -2.68 1.61
CA LYS A 14 10.73 -1.76 1.44
C LYS A 14 10.38 -0.54 0.57
N LEU A 15 9.39 -0.66 -0.31
CA LEU A 15 8.89 0.42 -1.16
C LEU A 15 7.90 1.34 -0.45
N SER A 16 7.23 0.89 0.63
CA SER A 16 6.17 1.67 1.28
C SER A 16 6.66 3.04 1.76
N ALA A 17 7.85 3.09 2.37
CA ALA A 17 8.46 4.35 2.82
C ALA A 17 8.83 5.29 1.65
N PHE A 18 9.27 4.72 0.52
CA PHE A 18 9.56 5.50 -0.68
C PHE A 18 8.28 6.11 -1.28
N ILE A 19 7.18 5.34 -1.35
CA ILE A 19 5.91 5.86 -1.86
C ILE A 19 5.31 6.89 -0.90
N ALA A 20 5.41 6.69 0.41
CA ALA A 20 5.03 7.72 1.38
C ALA A 20 5.83 9.02 1.18
N LYS A 21 7.13 8.91 0.90
CA LYS A 21 7.95 10.07 0.57
C LYS A 21 7.46 10.79 -0.68
N ILE A 22 7.06 10.06 -1.73
CA ILE A 22 6.43 10.67 -2.92
C ILE A 22 5.14 11.41 -2.55
N CYS A 23 4.28 10.80 -1.73
CA CYS A 23 3.05 11.44 -1.25
C CYS A 23 3.34 12.76 -0.54
N ILE A 24 4.29 12.77 0.40
CA ILE A 24 4.70 13.98 1.15
C ILE A 24 5.29 15.04 0.23
N ASP A 25 6.28 14.66 -0.59
CA ASP A 25 7.02 15.59 -1.44
C ASP A 25 6.11 16.25 -2.50
N ASN A 26 4.96 15.64 -2.81
CA ASN A 26 3.98 16.16 -3.79
C ASN A 26 2.67 16.63 -3.14
N ASN A 27 2.57 16.66 -1.81
CA ASN A 27 1.34 17.02 -1.08
C ASN A 27 0.10 16.22 -1.53
N ILE A 28 0.27 14.91 -1.71
CA ILE A 28 -0.79 13.95 -2.09
C ILE A 28 -1.19 13.16 -0.86
N ASN A 29 -2.47 13.24 -0.47
CA ASN A 29 -3.02 12.56 0.70
C ASN A 29 -4.42 11.94 0.45
N GLY A 30 -4.93 11.96 -0.77
CA GLY A 30 -6.28 11.49 -1.09
C GLY A 30 -6.41 9.97 -1.19
N HIS A 31 -6.73 9.47 -2.39
CA HIS A 31 -7.06 8.06 -2.62
C HIS A 31 -5.93 7.33 -3.35
N TYR A 32 -5.30 6.37 -2.68
CA TYR A 32 -4.30 5.49 -3.29
C TYR A 32 -4.94 4.23 -3.89
N VAL A 33 -4.63 3.92 -5.15
CA VAL A 33 -5.17 2.74 -5.84
C VAL A 33 -4.04 1.78 -6.17
N GLU A 34 -4.11 0.55 -5.63
CA GLU A 34 -3.15 -0.52 -5.89
C GLU A 34 -3.83 -1.67 -6.66
N PRO A 35 -3.80 -1.66 -8.00
CA PRO A 35 -4.51 -2.64 -8.81
C PRO A 35 -3.88 -4.04 -8.82
N TYR A 36 -2.66 -4.17 -8.29
CA TYR A 36 -1.89 -5.41 -8.15
C TYR A 36 -1.34 -5.52 -6.72
N SER A 37 -2.24 -5.71 -5.77
CA SER A 37 -1.91 -5.59 -4.36
C SER A 37 -1.02 -6.71 -3.86
N GLY A 38 -1.21 -7.95 -4.33
CA GLY A 38 -0.70 -9.14 -3.66
C GLY A 38 -1.06 -9.05 -2.18
N GLY A 39 -0.06 -8.96 -1.31
CA GLY A 39 -0.27 -8.71 0.13
C GLY A 39 -0.75 -7.30 0.52
N ALA A 40 -0.92 -6.34 -0.40
CA ALA A 40 -1.41 -4.98 -0.13
C ALA A 40 -0.57 -4.17 0.87
N SER A 41 0.71 -4.52 1.06
CA SER A 41 1.49 -3.98 2.16
C SER A 41 1.90 -2.50 2.00
N VAL A 42 1.90 -1.99 0.77
CA VAL A 42 2.11 -0.56 0.50
C VAL A 42 0.84 0.20 0.82
N ALA A 43 -0.30 -0.18 0.22
CA ALA A 43 -1.58 0.47 0.48
C ALA A 43 -1.92 0.52 1.98
N LEU A 44 -1.74 -0.61 2.70
CA LEU A 44 -2.01 -0.69 4.13
C LEU A 44 -1.07 0.19 4.96
N PHE A 45 0.23 0.22 4.61
CA PHE A 45 1.17 1.14 5.25
C PHE A 45 0.74 2.60 5.08
N LEU A 46 0.42 3.01 3.85
CA LEU A 46 0.02 4.39 3.56
C LEU A 46 -1.23 4.81 4.31
N LEU A 47 -2.23 3.92 4.39
CA LEU A 47 -3.47 4.19 5.09
C LEU A 47 -3.27 4.26 6.61
N LEU A 48 -2.61 3.25 7.19
CA LEU A 48 -2.53 3.09 8.64
C LEU A 48 -1.57 4.09 9.30
N GLU A 49 -0.54 4.54 8.57
CA GLU A 49 0.34 5.62 9.01
C GLU A 49 -0.21 7.01 8.66
N GLY A 50 -1.38 7.09 8.02
CA GLY A 50 -2.06 8.36 7.74
C GLY A 50 -1.47 9.17 6.58
N PHE A 51 -0.69 8.55 5.70
CA PHE A 51 -0.18 9.20 4.48
C PHE A 51 -1.28 9.42 3.43
N VAL A 52 -2.33 8.58 3.43
CA VAL A 52 -3.48 8.71 2.53
C VAL A 52 -4.79 8.46 3.27
N GLU A 53 -5.87 9.11 2.82
CA GLU A 53 -7.21 9.03 3.42
C GLU A 53 -7.98 7.76 3.04
N ARG A 54 -7.72 7.23 1.85
CA ARG A 54 -8.46 6.09 1.31
C ARG A 54 -7.55 5.20 0.47
N ILE A 55 -7.83 3.90 0.48
CA ILE A 55 -7.22 2.95 -0.44
C ILE A 55 -8.26 2.16 -1.22
N THR A 56 -7.93 1.83 -2.47
CA THR A 56 -8.58 0.74 -3.22
C THR A 56 -7.50 -0.24 -3.61
N ILE A 57 -7.67 -1.49 -3.19
CA ILE A 57 -6.77 -2.58 -3.55
C ILE A 57 -7.51 -3.54 -4.46
N ASN A 58 -6.80 -4.11 -5.42
CA ASN A 58 -7.30 -5.16 -6.29
C ASN A 58 -6.17 -6.17 -6.54
N ASP A 59 -6.54 -7.44 -6.70
CA ASP A 59 -5.67 -8.47 -7.25
C ASP A 59 -6.45 -9.34 -8.23
N ARG A 60 -5.75 -9.93 -9.19
CA ARG A 60 -6.33 -10.91 -10.12
C ARG A 60 -6.45 -12.28 -9.46
N ASP A 61 -5.52 -12.61 -8.57
CA ASP A 61 -5.54 -13.89 -7.86
C ASP A 61 -6.70 -13.92 -6.88
N ARG A 62 -7.66 -14.82 -7.16
CA ARG A 62 -8.88 -14.98 -6.37
C ARG A 62 -8.65 -15.67 -5.02
N SER A 63 -7.46 -16.24 -4.81
CA SER A 63 -7.10 -16.91 -3.55
C SER A 63 -6.65 -15.95 -2.45
N ILE A 64 -6.51 -14.65 -2.79
CA ILE A 64 -6.09 -13.56 -1.91
C ILE A 64 -7.30 -12.73 -1.48
#